data_AF-A0A165XXH0-F1
#
_entry.id   AF-A0A165XXH0-F1
#
_cell.length_a   1.000
_cell.length_b   1.000
_cell.length_c   1.000
_cell.angle_alpha   90.00
_cell.angle_beta   90.00
_cell.angle_gamma   90.00
#
_symmetry.space_group_name_H-M   'P 1'
#
loop_
_entity.id
_entity.type
_entity.pdbx_description
1 polymer ?
#
loop_
_entity_poly.entity_id
_entity_poly.type
_entity_poly.pdbx_seq_one_letter_code
_entity_poly.pdbx_strand_id
1 'polypeptide(L)'
;MRSPLLRCLYKPGDAEVAPPYELREDPNKDAEGRCTYSFQDPDHPYFRVERSEIYIMISDAGAGDNRPRPRTIVKKKGGTITSRVIAFPEDSKSREEWLAKTGEYIAAVMFGKPKDEAERPFVLADFPDNMAFYLLEKTHSDRPYRRNRDVYLRSNGRLRFATPHQFSRHAMWLMDGLPRTGMRNQCLCKFCQKRIVDPKTGKMVMVAQEPITRDLNILAGYPVSGDT
;
A
#
# COMPACT_ATOMS: atom_id res chain seq x y z
N MET A 1 -0.03 -30.70 -9.46
CA MET A 1 -0.64 -29.87 -8.41
C MET A 1 -0.47 -28.41 -8.82
N ARG A 2 -1.50 -27.57 -8.71
CA ARG A 2 -1.36 -26.14 -9.00
C ARG A 2 -0.68 -25.48 -7.81
N SER A 3 0.23 -24.53 -8.06
CA SER A 3 0.81 -23.73 -6.98
C SER A 3 -0.25 -22.80 -6.41
N PRO A 4 -0.32 -22.61 -5.09
CA PRO A 4 -1.27 -21.69 -4.49
C PRO A 4 -1.06 -20.27 -5.01
N LEU A 5 -2.13 -19.48 -5.12
CA LEU A 5 -2.06 -18.09 -5.53
C LEU A 5 -1.29 -17.27 -4.49
N LEU A 6 -0.42 -16.38 -4.94
CA LEU A 6 0.24 -15.43 -4.05
C LEU A 6 -0.80 -14.57 -3.32
N ARG A 7 -0.52 -14.17 -2.08
CA ARG A 7 -1.48 -13.41 -1.25
C ARG A 7 -1.84 -12.08 -1.91
N CYS A 8 -0.88 -11.47 -2.61
CA CYS A 8 -1.13 -10.26 -3.39
C CYS A 8 -2.11 -10.46 -4.56
N LEU A 9 -2.35 -11.71 -5.00
CA LEU A 9 -3.25 -12.11 -6.09
C LEU A 9 -4.65 -12.52 -5.66
N TYR A 10 -4.92 -12.62 -4.35
CA TYR A 10 -6.22 -13.08 -3.88
C TYR A 10 -7.36 -12.18 -4.36
N LYS A 11 -8.42 -12.81 -4.84
CA LYS A 11 -9.75 -12.23 -5.07
C LYS A 11 -10.80 -13.04 -4.31
N PRO A 12 -11.92 -12.41 -3.91
CA PRO A 12 -13.04 -13.15 -3.33
C PRO A 12 -13.45 -14.34 -4.21
N GLY A 13 -13.50 -15.54 -3.61
CA GLY A 13 -13.83 -16.79 -4.30
C GLY A 13 -12.63 -17.64 -4.75
N ASP A 14 -11.40 -17.14 -4.64
CA ASP A 14 -10.20 -17.95 -4.86
C ASP A 14 -10.04 -18.99 -3.73
N ALA A 15 -9.86 -20.26 -4.09
CA ALA A 15 -9.84 -21.38 -3.13
C ALA A 15 -8.43 -21.78 -2.64
N GLU A 16 -7.37 -21.36 -3.36
CA GLU A 16 -5.98 -21.74 -3.07
C GLU A 16 -5.13 -20.47 -2.94
N VAL A 17 -4.93 -19.99 -1.71
CA VAL A 17 -4.05 -18.85 -1.40
C VAL A 17 -2.85 -19.36 -0.62
N ALA A 18 -1.67 -18.79 -0.88
CA ALA A 18 -0.48 -19.10 -0.10
C ALA A 18 -0.74 -18.81 1.39
N PRO A 19 -0.40 -19.75 2.29
CA PRO A 19 -0.63 -19.56 3.73
C PRO A 19 0.17 -18.36 4.22
N PRO A 20 -0.24 -17.60 5.26
CA PRO A 20 0.54 -16.50 5.82
C PRO A 20 2.01 -16.86 6.10
N TYR A 21 2.91 -15.89 6.00
CA TYR A 21 4.30 -16.09 6.45
C TYR A 21 4.30 -16.27 7.96
N GLU A 22 4.93 -17.36 8.42
CA GLU A 22 4.99 -17.70 9.84
C GLU A 22 6.08 -16.86 10.52
N LEU A 23 5.66 -15.95 11.40
CA LEU A 23 6.59 -15.15 12.19
C LEU A 23 7.03 -15.92 13.44
N ARG A 24 8.28 -15.72 13.85
CA ARG A 24 8.79 -16.20 15.13
C ARG A 24 8.53 -15.16 16.21
N GLU A 25 7.91 -15.56 17.32
CA GLU A 25 7.81 -14.71 18.51
C GLU A 25 9.21 -14.47 19.10
N ASP A 26 9.54 -13.22 19.38
CA ASP A 26 10.80 -12.87 20.03
C ASP A 26 10.79 -13.28 21.51
N PRO A 27 11.91 -13.77 22.06
CA PRO A 27 11.96 -14.22 23.46
C PRO A 27 11.78 -13.08 24.47
N ASN A 28 12.03 -11.84 24.04
CA ASN A 28 11.95 -10.65 24.88
C ASN A 28 10.76 -9.80 24.44
N LYS A 29 9.94 -9.41 25.40
CA LYS A 29 8.87 -8.43 25.22
C LYS A 29 9.43 -7.03 24.97
N ASP A 30 8.60 -6.13 24.43
CA ASP A 30 8.94 -4.72 24.33
C ASP A 30 8.92 -4.00 25.68
N ALA A 31 9.21 -2.70 25.68
CA ALA A 31 9.26 -1.89 26.90
C ALA A 31 7.90 -1.83 27.63
N GLU A 32 6.81 -2.04 26.90
CA GLU A 32 5.45 -2.09 27.44
C GLU A 32 4.99 -3.51 27.80
N GLY A 33 5.87 -4.51 27.71
CA GLY A 33 5.56 -5.90 28.05
C GLY A 33 4.75 -6.66 26.99
N ARG A 34 4.68 -6.14 25.76
CA ARG A 34 3.97 -6.77 24.63
C ARG A 34 4.88 -7.71 23.86
N CYS A 35 4.29 -8.75 23.27
CA CYS A 35 5.02 -9.68 22.42
C CYS A 35 5.44 -8.99 21.12
N THR A 36 6.64 -9.31 20.62
CA THR A 36 7.13 -8.84 19.31
C THR A 36 7.46 -10.03 18.43
N TYR A 37 7.48 -9.81 17.11
CA TYR A 37 7.68 -10.87 16.13
C TYR A 37 8.80 -10.54 15.16
N SER A 38 9.54 -11.56 14.73
CA SER A 38 10.59 -11.42 13.73
C SER A 38 10.46 -12.47 12.63
N PHE A 39 10.88 -12.12 11.43
CA PHE A 39 10.90 -13.00 10.26
C PHE A 39 12.08 -12.65 9.37
N GLN A 40 12.85 -13.66 9.01
CA GLN A 40 13.92 -13.57 8.04
C GLN A 40 14.04 -14.94 7.37
N ASP A 41 13.80 -14.96 6.07
CA ASP A 41 13.86 -16.17 5.25
C ASP A 41 14.76 -15.91 4.04
N PRO A 42 15.87 -16.66 3.87
CA PRO A 42 16.74 -16.55 2.70
C PRO A 42 16.01 -16.73 1.36
N ASP A 43 14.93 -17.50 1.32
CA ASP A 43 14.14 -17.75 0.11
C ASP A 43 13.17 -16.60 -0.20
N HIS A 44 12.95 -15.69 0.77
CA HIS A 44 12.11 -14.50 0.63
C HIS A 44 12.88 -13.21 1.00
N PRO A 45 13.94 -12.83 0.26
CA PRO A 45 14.83 -11.71 0.61
C PRO A 45 14.20 -10.32 0.39
N TYR A 46 12.93 -10.26 -0.04
CA TYR A 46 12.25 -9.03 -0.44
C TYR A 46 11.70 -8.23 0.75
N PHE A 47 11.61 -8.86 1.91
CA PHE A 47 11.23 -8.20 3.15
C PHE A 47 11.83 -8.93 4.35
N ARG A 48 11.82 -8.28 5.50
CA ARG A 48 12.07 -8.90 6.81
C ARG A 48 11.20 -8.23 7.85
N VAL A 49 11.03 -8.90 8.98
CA VAL A 49 10.38 -8.32 10.16
C VAL A 49 11.35 -8.40 11.32
N GLU A 50 11.55 -7.28 12.01
CA GLU A 50 12.36 -7.21 13.23
C GLU A 50 11.51 -6.58 14.33
N ARG A 51 11.18 -7.34 15.39
CA ARG A 51 10.40 -6.85 16.53
C ARG A 51 9.09 -6.14 16.14
N SER A 52 8.34 -6.72 15.21
CA SER A 52 7.10 -6.20 14.61
C SER A 52 7.27 -4.97 13.72
N GLU A 53 8.50 -4.59 13.36
CA GLU A 53 8.80 -3.57 12.35
C GLU A 53 9.06 -4.25 11.00
N ILE A 54 8.29 -3.86 9.98
CA ILE A 54 8.34 -4.46 8.64
C ILE A 54 9.26 -3.64 7.76
N TYR A 55 10.26 -4.30 7.16
CA TYR A 55 11.18 -3.70 6.20
C TYR A 55 10.93 -4.32 4.83
N ILE A 56 10.60 -3.50 3.83
CA ILE A 56 10.48 -3.95 2.45
C ILE A 56 11.76 -3.58 1.72
N MET A 57 12.50 -4.60 1.27
CA MET A 57 13.86 -4.47 0.73
C MET A 57 13.90 -4.13 -0.76
N ILE A 58 12.74 -4.14 -1.44
CA ILE A 58 12.64 -3.86 -2.87
C ILE A 58 11.65 -2.75 -3.17
N SER A 59 11.87 -2.04 -4.28
CA SER A 59 11.01 -0.95 -4.74
C SER A 59 10.77 -1.03 -6.24
N ASP A 60 9.58 -0.60 -6.67
CA ASP A 60 9.26 -0.37 -8.09
C ASP A 60 9.38 1.10 -8.51
N ALA A 61 9.87 1.95 -7.61
CA ALA A 61 10.19 3.34 -7.89
C ALA A 61 11.53 3.44 -8.65
N GLY A 62 11.55 4.25 -9.70
CA GLY A 62 12.79 4.54 -10.42
C GLY A 62 13.73 5.40 -9.56
N ALA A 63 15.04 5.25 -9.76
CA ALA A 63 16.02 6.13 -9.14
C ALA A 63 15.76 7.59 -9.54
N GLY A 64 15.73 8.48 -8.54
CA GLY A 64 15.54 9.93 -8.74
C GLY A 64 14.33 10.50 -7.99
N ASP A 65 14.06 11.77 -8.25
CA ASP A 65 12.98 12.49 -7.57
C ASP A 65 11.61 12.11 -8.14
N ASN A 66 10.94 11.17 -7.47
CA ASN A 66 9.59 10.75 -7.82
C ASN A 66 8.51 11.77 -7.41
N ARG A 67 8.84 12.93 -6.82
CA ARG A 67 7.87 13.98 -6.52
C ARG A 67 7.27 14.56 -7.81
N PRO A 68 5.97 14.91 -7.83
CA PRO A 68 5.41 15.58 -9.00
C PRO A 68 5.97 16.98 -9.14
N ARG A 69 6.10 17.46 -10.38
CA ARG A 69 6.40 18.87 -10.61
C ARG A 69 5.18 19.72 -10.22
N PRO A 70 5.38 20.88 -9.57
CA PRO A 70 4.34 21.89 -9.42
C PRO A 70 3.71 22.21 -10.78
N ARG A 71 2.39 22.44 -10.79
CA ARG A 71 1.68 22.77 -12.04
C ARG A 71 0.45 23.62 -11.78
N THR A 72 0.10 24.42 -12.79
CA THR A 72 -1.12 25.20 -12.83
C THR A 72 -2.05 24.62 -13.90
N ILE A 73 -3.29 24.32 -13.53
CA ILE A 73 -4.31 23.80 -14.45
C ILE A 73 -5.35 24.89 -14.68
N VAL A 74 -5.64 25.24 -15.93
CA VAL A 74 -6.75 26.12 -16.29
C VAL A 74 -8.04 25.30 -16.36
N LYS A 75 -9.06 25.69 -15.57
CA LYS A 75 -10.39 25.10 -15.59
C LYS A 75 -11.15 25.58 -16.84
N LYS A 76 -12.09 24.77 -17.35
CA LYS A 76 -12.95 25.13 -18.50
C LYS A 76 -13.71 26.47 -18.34
N LYS A 77 -13.98 26.91 -17.10
CA LYS A 77 -14.69 28.16 -16.78
C LYS A 77 -13.77 29.35 -16.44
N GLY A 78 -12.49 29.31 -16.83
CA GLY A 78 -11.57 30.45 -16.68
C GLY A 78 -10.85 30.59 -15.33
N GLY A 79 -11.10 29.72 -14.34
CA GLY A 79 -10.33 29.67 -13.09
C GLY A 79 -9.06 28.82 -13.21
N THR A 80 -8.10 28.97 -12.29
CA THR A 80 -6.89 28.14 -12.23
C THR A 80 -6.81 27.32 -10.93
N ILE A 81 -6.11 26.19 -11.01
CA ILE A 81 -5.70 25.38 -9.85
C ILE A 81 -4.18 25.32 -9.85
N THR A 82 -3.55 26.02 -8.92
CA THR A 82 -2.10 25.95 -8.73
C THR A 82 -1.80 24.86 -7.71
N SER A 83 -0.94 23.92 -8.08
CA SER A 83 -0.50 22.82 -7.21
C SER A 83 0.95 23.03 -6.81
N ARG A 84 1.24 23.04 -5.51
CA ARG A 84 2.58 23.08 -4.93
C ARG A 84 2.87 21.77 -4.23
N VAL A 85 4.05 21.21 -4.48
CA VAL A 85 4.54 20.02 -3.78
C VAL A 85 5.44 20.48 -2.66
N ILE A 86 5.14 20.04 -1.45
CA ILE A 86 5.92 20.32 -0.24
C ILE A 86 6.51 18.98 0.20
N ALA A 87 7.84 18.93 0.34
CA ALA A 87 8.51 17.79 0.95
C ALA A 87 7.96 17.60 2.37
N PHE A 88 7.58 16.37 2.70
CA PHE A 88 7.02 16.08 4.00
C PHE A 88 8.16 15.86 5.00
N PRO A 89 8.13 16.47 6.20
CA PRO A 89 9.14 16.19 7.22
C PRO A 89 9.03 14.74 7.70
N GLU A 90 10.18 14.10 7.92
CA GLU A 90 10.29 12.65 8.20
C GLU A 90 9.61 12.24 9.51
N ASP A 91 9.54 13.17 10.48
CA ASP A 91 8.99 13.05 11.84
C ASP A 91 7.53 13.54 11.95
N SER A 92 6.84 13.63 10.83
CA SER A 92 5.44 14.05 10.82
C SER A 92 4.50 12.94 11.31
N LYS A 93 3.57 13.29 12.20
CA LYS A 93 2.49 12.40 12.65
C LYS A 93 1.74 11.73 11.51
N SER A 94 1.49 12.44 10.39
CA SER A 94 0.80 11.82 9.25
C SER A 94 1.64 10.77 8.53
N ARG A 95 2.98 10.84 8.57
CA ARG A 95 3.86 9.76 8.06
C ARG A 95 3.80 8.56 9.01
N GLU A 96 3.92 8.78 10.30
CA GLU A 96 3.80 7.73 11.33
C GLU A 96 2.44 6.99 11.22
N GLU A 97 1.34 7.73 11.10
CA GLU A 97 0.00 7.17 10.89
C GLU A 97 -0.08 6.33 9.60
N TRP A 98 0.56 6.79 8.52
CA TRP A 98 0.62 6.04 7.26
C TRP A 98 1.40 4.73 7.40
N LEU A 99 2.57 4.79 8.03
CA LEU A 99 3.43 3.62 8.26
C LEU A 99 2.75 2.62 9.19
N ALA A 100 2.15 3.09 10.29
CA ALA A 100 1.41 2.26 11.23
C ALA A 100 0.20 1.58 10.56
N LYS A 101 -0.63 2.33 9.84
CA LYS A 101 -1.78 1.73 9.13
C LYS A 101 -1.35 0.78 8.02
N THR A 102 -0.25 1.08 7.33
CA THR A 102 0.28 0.15 6.32
C THR A 102 0.76 -1.15 6.94
N GLY A 103 1.48 -1.06 8.07
CA GLY A 103 1.96 -2.22 8.84
C GLY A 103 0.82 -3.08 9.38
N GLU A 104 -0.23 -2.47 9.95
CA GLU A 104 -1.45 -3.15 10.42
C GLU A 104 -2.10 -3.99 9.30
N TYR A 105 -2.28 -3.41 8.11
CA TYR A 105 -2.84 -4.15 6.97
C TYR A 105 -1.93 -5.27 6.48
N ILE A 106 -0.61 -5.05 6.45
CA ILE A 106 0.36 -6.09 6.08
C ILE A 106 0.29 -7.23 7.08
N ALA A 107 0.29 -6.96 8.38
CA ALA A 107 0.29 -8.00 9.41
C ALA A 107 -0.95 -8.88 9.36
N ALA A 108 -2.12 -8.26 9.22
CA ALA A 108 -3.36 -9.00 9.17
C ALA A 108 -3.43 -9.97 7.98
N VAL A 109 -2.89 -9.58 6.82
CA VAL A 109 -3.01 -10.37 5.57
C VAL A 109 -1.81 -11.26 5.29
N MET A 110 -0.60 -10.72 5.44
CA MET A 110 0.63 -11.45 5.10
C MET A 110 1.05 -12.39 6.22
N PHE A 111 0.69 -12.10 7.48
CA PHE A 111 1.13 -12.86 8.66
C PHE A 111 -0.02 -13.50 9.44
N GLY A 112 -1.28 -13.21 9.07
CA GLY A 112 -2.45 -13.71 9.82
C GLY A 112 -2.54 -13.14 11.24
N LYS A 113 -1.97 -11.95 11.45
CA LYS A 113 -1.89 -11.25 12.74
C LYS A 113 -2.80 -10.01 12.73
N PRO A 114 -4.11 -10.15 12.96
CA PRO A 114 -4.98 -8.99 13.12
C PRO A 114 -4.57 -8.21 14.38
N LYS A 115 -5.05 -6.97 14.50
CA LYS A 115 -4.76 -6.13 15.68
C LYS A 115 -5.14 -6.83 16.99
N ASP A 116 -4.14 -7.03 17.85
CA ASP A 116 -4.24 -7.54 19.21
C ASP A 116 -3.59 -6.52 20.17
N GLU A 117 -4.18 -6.32 21.35
CA GLU A 117 -3.67 -5.40 22.37
C GLU A 117 -2.50 -5.99 23.18
N ALA A 118 -2.37 -7.33 23.22
CA ALA A 118 -1.26 -8.02 23.88
C ALA A 118 0.03 -8.02 23.05
N GLU A 119 -0.08 -7.72 21.75
CA GLU A 119 1.04 -7.71 20.80
C GLU A 119 1.48 -6.28 20.48
N ARG A 120 2.77 -6.08 20.19
CA ARG A 120 3.26 -4.80 19.68
C ARG A 120 2.63 -4.55 18.31
N PRO A 121 1.99 -3.38 18.07
CA PRO A 121 1.42 -3.07 16.77
C PRO A 121 2.47 -3.16 15.67
N PHE A 122 2.14 -3.84 14.58
CA PHE A 122 3.00 -3.89 13.41
C PHE A 122 3.04 -2.53 12.72
N VAL A 123 4.25 -2.06 12.41
CA VAL A 123 4.49 -0.81 11.68
C VAL A 123 5.40 -1.07 10.49
N LEU A 124 5.18 -0.36 9.39
CA LEU A 124 6.15 -0.32 8.31
C LEU A 124 7.33 0.57 8.76
N ALA A 125 8.55 0.07 8.74
CA ALA A 125 9.72 0.82 9.22
C ALA A 125 9.98 2.09 8.38
N ASP A 126 9.89 1.95 7.06
CA ASP A 126 9.92 3.06 6.10
C ASP A 126 9.20 2.67 4.80
N PHE A 127 8.87 3.66 3.98
CA PHE A 127 8.48 3.40 2.59
C PHE A 127 9.65 2.81 1.80
N PRO A 128 9.37 1.94 0.81
CA PRO A 128 10.42 1.40 -0.05
C PRO A 128 11.23 2.49 -0.75
N ASP A 129 12.49 2.17 -1.04
CA ASP A 129 13.47 3.10 -1.62
C ASP A 129 12.93 3.89 -2.82
N ASN A 130 13.33 5.15 -2.92
CA ASN A 130 12.95 6.10 -3.97
C ASN A 130 11.44 6.43 -4.05
N MET A 131 10.57 5.86 -3.22
CA MET A 131 9.19 6.34 -3.14
C MET A 131 9.14 7.72 -2.48
N ALA A 132 8.31 8.60 -3.03
CA ALA A 132 8.18 9.97 -2.54
C ALA A 132 6.90 10.13 -1.71
N PHE A 133 7.05 10.40 -0.42
CA PHE A 133 5.96 10.86 0.45
C PHE A 133 5.94 12.39 0.48
N TYR A 134 4.81 13.00 0.13
CA TYR A 134 4.72 14.46 0.00
C TYR A 134 3.33 15.00 0.28
N LEU A 135 3.29 16.28 0.65
CA LEU A 135 2.06 17.06 0.71
C LEU A 135 1.84 17.80 -0.61
N LEU A 136 0.66 17.67 -1.17
CA LEU A 136 0.21 18.45 -2.32
C LEU A 136 -0.76 19.52 -1.83
N GLU A 137 -0.33 20.77 -1.88
CA GLU A 137 -1.20 21.92 -1.61
C GLU A 137 -1.80 22.40 -2.93
N LYS A 138 -3.13 22.53 -2.97
CA LYS A 138 -3.87 23.06 -4.11
C LYS A 138 -4.54 24.37 -3.72
N THR A 139 -4.31 25.40 -4.53
CA THR A 139 -4.94 26.70 -4.41
C THR A 139 -5.81 26.96 -5.63
N HIS A 140 -7.08 27.28 -5.39
CA HIS A 140 -8.07 27.58 -6.42
C HIS A 140 -8.18 29.10 -6.60
N SER A 141 -8.06 29.62 -7.82
CA SER A 141 -8.15 31.07 -8.07
C SER A 141 -9.51 31.67 -7.70
N ASP A 142 -10.57 30.87 -7.82
CA ASP A 142 -11.94 31.21 -7.44
C ASP A 142 -12.17 31.18 -5.92
N ARG A 143 -11.26 30.57 -5.16
CA ARG A 143 -11.34 30.41 -3.70
C ARG A 143 -9.94 30.49 -3.08
N PRO A 144 -9.23 31.63 -3.19
CA PRO A 144 -7.81 31.72 -2.83
C PRO A 144 -7.54 31.45 -1.34
N TYR A 145 -8.52 31.68 -0.47
CA TYR A 145 -8.44 31.43 0.96
C TYR A 145 -8.65 29.95 1.34
N ARG A 146 -9.16 29.10 0.43
CA ARG A 146 -9.31 27.66 0.66
C ARG A 146 -8.13 26.90 0.04
N ARG A 147 -7.13 26.62 0.87
CA ARG A 147 -6.01 25.75 0.51
C ARG A 147 -6.34 24.32 0.90
N ASN A 148 -6.46 23.45 -0.09
CA ASN A 148 -6.63 22.03 0.15
C ASN A 148 -5.26 21.37 0.23
N ARG A 149 -5.04 20.58 1.29
CA ARG A 149 -3.79 19.90 1.58
C ARG A 149 -4.06 18.42 1.64
N ASP A 150 -3.46 17.68 0.73
CA ASP A 150 -3.61 16.24 0.63
C ASP A 150 -2.22 15.59 0.73
N VAL A 151 -2.09 14.51 1.49
CA VAL A 151 -0.86 13.72 1.58
C VAL A 151 -0.90 12.60 0.54
N TYR A 152 0.23 12.33 -0.10
CA TYR A 152 0.36 11.25 -1.07
C TYR A 152 1.69 10.51 -0.92
N LEU A 153 1.65 9.22 -1.26
CA LEU A 153 2.83 8.43 -1.57
C LEU A 153 2.91 8.21 -3.09
N ARG A 154 4.09 8.35 -3.69
CA ARG A 154 4.30 8.13 -5.11
C ARG A 154 5.47 7.19 -5.33
N SER A 155 5.20 6.07 -6.01
CA SER A 155 6.23 5.13 -6.43
C SER A 155 6.90 5.62 -7.72
N ASN A 156 6.11 5.89 -8.76
CA ASN A 156 6.65 6.34 -10.05
C ASN A 156 5.75 7.36 -10.72
N GLY A 157 6.10 7.72 -11.97
CA GLY A 157 5.37 8.67 -12.81
C GLY A 157 3.84 8.54 -12.78
N ARG A 158 3.33 7.30 -12.69
CA ARG A 158 1.91 6.95 -12.84
C ARG A 158 1.24 6.48 -11.54
N LEU A 159 1.99 5.97 -10.57
CA LEU A 159 1.46 5.39 -9.34
C LEU A 159 1.50 6.41 -8.20
N ARG A 160 0.33 6.90 -7.79
CA ARG A 160 0.18 7.86 -6.67
C ARG A 160 -0.93 7.41 -5.73
N PHE A 161 -0.57 6.97 -4.55
CA PHE A 161 -1.47 6.52 -3.49
C PHE A 161 -1.88 7.70 -2.61
N ALA A 162 -3.18 7.83 -2.34
CA ALA A 162 -3.75 8.93 -1.55
C ALA A 162 -4.10 8.51 -0.11
N THR A 163 -4.07 7.21 0.18
CA THR A 163 -4.34 6.66 1.51
C THR A 163 -3.42 5.46 1.77
N PRO A 164 -3.12 5.12 3.04
CA PRO A 164 -2.29 3.96 3.39
C PRO A 164 -2.84 2.68 2.77
N HIS A 165 -4.16 2.51 2.89
CA HIS A 165 -4.90 1.40 2.34
C HIS A 165 -4.69 1.18 0.82
N GLN A 166 -4.59 2.26 0.03
CA GLN A 166 -4.32 2.14 -1.41
C GLN A 166 -2.92 1.61 -1.68
N PHE A 167 -1.97 1.91 -0.79
CA PHE A 167 -0.59 1.47 -0.89
C PHE A 167 -0.38 0.06 -0.35
N SER A 168 -1.05 -0.35 0.72
CA SER A 168 -0.84 -1.66 1.38
C SER A 168 -0.84 -2.85 0.42
N ARG A 169 -1.77 -2.90 -0.55
CA ARG A 169 -1.80 -4.00 -1.54
C ARG A 169 -0.60 -3.98 -2.49
N HIS A 170 -0.09 -2.79 -2.80
CA HIS A 170 1.14 -2.63 -3.58
C HIS A 170 2.36 -3.02 -2.75
N ALA A 171 2.39 -2.68 -1.46
CA ALA A 171 3.42 -3.11 -0.52
C ALA A 171 3.47 -4.64 -0.39
N MET A 172 2.33 -5.32 -0.26
CA MET A 172 2.25 -6.79 -0.25
C MET A 172 2.80 -7.42 -1.54
N TRP A 173 2.52 -6.82 -2.70
CA TRP A 173 3.10 -7.25 -3.97
C TRP A 173 4.63 -7.06 -4.03
N LEU A 174 5.16 -6.03 -3.37
CA LEU A 174 6.61 -5.87 -3.19
C LEU A 174 7.17 -6.96 -2.28
N MET A 175 6.51 -7.28 -1.17
CA MET A 175 6.94 -8.36 -0.26
C MET A 175 6.94 -9.74 -0.95
N ASP A 176 6.00 -9.99 -1.85
CA ASP A 176 5.95 -11.22 -2.68
C ASP A 176 6.97 -11.22 -3.84
N GLY A 177 7.84 -10.21 -3.96
CA GLY A 177 8.94 -10.21 -4.93
C GLY A 177 8.60 -9.66 -6.30
N LEU A 178 7.66 -8.71 -6.40
CA LEU A 178 7.27 -8.07 -7.67
C LEU A 178 6.81 -9.07 -8.77
N PRO A 179 6.01 -10.11 -8.47
CA PRO A 179 5.70 -11.17 -9.43
C PRO A 179 5.08 -10.62 -10.72
N ARG A 180 5.40 -11.27 -11.86
CA ARG A 180 4.95 -10.92 -13.21
C ARG A 180 4.58 -12.17 -14.00
N THR A 181 3.55 -12.08 -14.85
CA THR A 181 3.23 -13.08 -15.88
C THR A 181 3.42 -12.46 -17.26
N GLY A 182 4.47 -12.88 -17.97
CA GLY A 182 4.87 -12.23 -19.22
C GLY A 182 5.16 -10.75 -19.00
N MET A 183 4.45 -9.87 -19.74
CA MET A 183 4.59 -8.42 -19.62
C MET A 183 3.67 -7.78 -18.56
N ARG A 184 2.84 -8.57 -17.86
CA ARG A 184 1.84 -8.04 -16.92
C ARG A 184 2.30 -8.20 -15.47
N ASN A 185 2.24 -7.08 -14.74
CA ASN A 185 2.41 -7.06 -13.29
C ASN A 185 1.24 -7.80 -12.65
N GLN A 186 1.52 -8.63 -11.65
CA GLN A 186 0.49 -9.34 -10.89
C GLN A 186 -0.12 -8.49 -9.76
N CYS A 187 0.37 -7.28 -9.53
CA CYS A 187 -0.17 -6.38 -8.50
C CYS A 187 -1.66 -6.07 -8.70
N LEU A 188 -2.48 -6.39 -7.68
CA LEU A 188 -3.91 -6.10 -7.67
C LEU A 188 -4.25 -4.71 -7.11
N CYS A 189 -3.28 -3.83 -6.88
CA CYS A 189 -3.56 -2.47 -6.44
C CYS A 189 -4.31 -1.67 -7.52
N LYS A 190 -5.08 -0.66 -7.11
CA LYS A 190 -5.96 0.11 -8.00
C LYS A 190 -5.29 0.81 -9.17
N PHE A 191 -3.98 0.98 -9.07
CA PHE A 191 -3.19 1.67 -10.06
C PHE A 191 -2.53 0.70 -11.06
N CYS A 192 -2.25 -0.53 -10.64
CA CYS A 192 -1.69 -1.59 -11.47
C CYS A 192 -2.77 -2.34 -12.27
N GLN A 193 -3.96 -2.55 -11.70
CA GLN A 193 -5.03 -3.37 -12.29
C GLN A 193 -5.85 -2.72 -13.42
N LYS A 194 -5.48 -1.54 -13.92
CA LYS A 194 -6.40 -0.65 -14.65
C LYS A 194 -6.90 -1.12 -16.03
N ARG A 195 -6.43 -2.24 -16.58
CA ARG A 195 -6.69 -2.59 -17.98
C ARG A 195 -6.86 -4.08 -18.15
N ILE A 196 -8.12 -4.54 -18.22
CA ILE A 196 -8.43 -5.82 -18.84
C ILE A 196 -8.82 -5.52 -20.28
N VAL A 197 -8.22 -6.25 -21.22
CA VAL A 197 -8.71 -6.27 -22.59
C VAL A 197 -9.98 -7.10 -22.56
N ASP A 198 -11.12 -6.47 -22.83
CA ASP A 198 -12.38 -7.19 -22.98
C ASP A 198 -12.20 -8.22 -24.11
N PRO A 199 -12.33 -9.52 -23.81
CA PRO A 199 -12.08 -10.57 -24.79
C PRO A 199 -13.06 -10.53 -25.97
N LYS A 200 -14.24 -9.93 -25.79
CA LYS A 200 -15.26 -9.81 -26.85
C LYS A 200 -14.98 -8.64 -27.78
N THR A 201 -14.55 -7.50 -27.23
CA THR A 201 -14.42 -6.25 -28.00
C THR A 201 -12.97 -5.88 -28.34
N GLY A 202 -11.98 -6.53 -27.71
CA GLY A 202 -10.57 -6.15 -27.80
C GLY A 202 -10.26 -4.78 -27.17
N LYS A 203 -11.26 -4.09 -26.61
CA LYS A 203 -11.08 -2.76 -26.02
C LYS A 203 -10.56 -2.89 -24.60
N MET A 204 -9.73 -1.95 -24.19
CA MET A 204 -9.33 -1.82 -22.79
C MET A 204 -10.51 -1.32 -21.98
N VAL A 205 -11.02 -2.14 -21.07
CA VAL A 205 -12.08 -1.78 -20.13
C VAL A 205 -11.47 -1.55 -18.75
N MET A 206 -11.92 -0.46 -18.11
CA MET A 206 -11.62 -0.18 -16.72
C MET A 206 -12.50 -1.10 -15.87
N VAL A 207 -11.89 -2.05 -15.16
CA VAL A 207 -12.64 -2.89 -14.21
C VAL A 207 -13.01 -2.02 -13.02
N ALA A 208 -14.30 -2.03 -12.65
CA ALA A 208 -14.74 -1.45 -11.38
C ALA A 208 -14.06 -2.27 -10.28
N GLN A 209 -13.13 -1.63 -9.56
CA GLN A 209 -12.42 -2.33 -8.51
C GLN A 209 -13.27 -2.32 -7.25
N GLU A 210 -13.47 -3.49 -6.65
CA GLU A 210 -14.00 -3.56 -5.30
C GLU A 210 -13.07 -2.80 -4.35
N PRO A 211 -13.63 -2.13 -3.31
CA PRO A 211 -12.80 -1.52 -2.30
C PRO A 211 -11.86 -2.58 -1.74
N ILE A 212 -10.55 -2.34 -1.87
CA ILE A 212 -9.51 -3.23 -1.34
C ILE A 212 -9.77 -3.47 0.17
N THR A 213 -10.50 -2.57 0.84
CA THR A 213 -10.87 -2.68 2.26
C THR A 213 -11.69 -3.91 2.51
N ARG A 214 -12.59 -4.29 1.59
CA ARG A 214 -13.42 -5.48 1.74
C ARG A 214 -12.56 -6.74 1.70
N ASP A 215 -11.72 -6.88 0.68
CA ASP A 215 -10.82 -8.04 0.52
C ASP A 215 -9.86 -8.18 1.69
N LEU A 216 -9.21 -7.07 2.09
CA LEU A 216 -8.25 -7.09 3.20
C LEU A 216 -8.96 -7.36 4.52
N ASN A 217 -10.18 -6.84 4.74
CA ASN A 217 -10.95 -7.13 5.94
C ASN A 217 -11.37 -8.61 5.97
N ILE A 218 -11.83 -9.18 4.86
CA ILE A 218 -12.18 -10.61 4.77
C ILE A 218 -10.96 -11.47 5.08
N LEU A 219 -9.82 -11.19 4.45
CA LEU A 219 -8.57 -11.92 4.69
C LEU A 219 -8.06 -11.77 6.11
N ALA A 220 -8.24 -10.59 6.70
CA ALA A 220 -7.88 -10.30 8.09
C ALA A 220 -8.89 -10.86 9.11
N GLY A 221 -9.99 -11.48 8.68
CA GLY A 221 -11.05 -11.97 9.55
C GLY A 221 -11.89 -10.87 10.22
N TYR A 222 -11.81 -9.62 9.74
CA TYR A 222 -12.66 -8.54 10.23
C TYR A 222 -14.09 -8.68 9.69
N PRO A 223 -15.13 -8.53 10.54
CA PRO A 223 -16.51 -8.57 10.09
C PRO A 223 -16.77 -7.44 9.08
N VAL A 224 -17.28 -7.80 7.90
CA VAL A 224 -17.64 -6.81 6.88
C VAL A 224 -18.90 -6.10 7.36
N SER A 225 -18.76 -4.85 7.80
CA SER A 225 -19.88 -4.02 8.24
C SER A 225 -20.75 -3.70 7.02
N GLY A 226 -21.83 -4.44 6.80
CA GLY A 226 -22.70 -4.22 5.64
C GLY A 226 -23.73 -5.29 5.28
N ASP A 227 -23.75 -6.45 5.94
CA ASP A 227 -24.79 -7.48 5.73
C ASP A 227 -25.89 -7.45 6.82
N THR A 228 -26.39 -6.24 7.12
CA THR A 228 -27.64 -6.02 7.89
C THR A 228 -28.63 -5.24 7.06
#